data_AF-A0A9E5CJE3-F1
#
_entry.id   AF-A0A9E5CJE3-F1
#
_cell.length_a   1.000
_cell.length_b   1.000
_cell.length_c   1.000
_cell.angle_alpha   90.00
_cell.angle_beta   90.00
_cell.angle_gamma   90.00
#
_symmetry.space_group_name_H-M   'P 1'
#
loop_
_entity.id
_entity.type
_entity.pdbx_description
1 polymer ?
#
loop_
_entity_poly.entity_id
_entity_poly.type
_entity_poly.pdbx_seq_one_letter_code
_entity_poly.pdbx_strand_id
1 'polypeptide(L)'
;VPDKCKPLDPGRPIDPGCPPVGCNTSDRNVKENFAPVDGRDILERLSTIPIETWNYKTHDPSIRHMGPMAQDFYAAFGVGADDKYIATVDADGVALAAIQRLYQIVQEKDVQIAELDARLALLEQKMGGEDAGTTSSGSGLPSPWFLLVGLPLGGLVLARRWQRR
;
A
#
# COMPACT_ATOMS: atom_id res chain seq x y z
N VAL A 1 -2.40 41.11 11.05
CA VAL A 1 -1.44 40.45 11.96
C VAL A 1 -2.20 39.92 13.16
N PRO A 2 -2.37 38.60 13.35
CA PRO A 2 -2.82 38.09 14.63
C PRO A 2 -1.59 37.65 15.43
N ASP A 3 -1.10 38.58 16.25
CA ASP A 3 -0.24 38.34 17.39
C ASP A 3 -0.97 37.50 18.46
N LYS A 4 -1.18 36.20 18.28
CA LYS A 4 -1.71 35.33 19.36
C LYS A 4 -1.17 33.91 19.37
N CYS A 5 0.16 33.77 19.37
CA CYS A 5 0.79 32.62 20.00
C CYS A 5 1.86 33.11 20.98
N LYS A 6 1.44 33.74 22.08
CA LYS A 6 2.32 33.90 23.24
C LYS A 6 2.46 32.55 23.95
N PRO A 7 3.61 32.26 24.57
CA PRO A 7 3.79 31.06 25.38
C PRO A 7 2.68 30.94 26.42
N LEU A 8 2.12 29.74 26.58
CA LEU A 8 1.04 29.46 27.50
C LEU A 8 1.44 29.86 28.94
N ASP A 9 0.68 30.77 29.53
CA ASP A 9 0.76 31.12 30.95
C ASP A 9 0.26 29.92 31.77
N PRO A 10 1.08 29.33 32.66
CA PRO A 10 0.74 28.10 33.38
C PRO A 10 -0.44 28.25 34.37
N GLY A 11 -0.99 29.46 34.55
CA GLY A 11 -2.11 29.72 35.46
C GLY A 11 -3.48 30.00 34.82
N ARG A 12 -3.61 30.02 33.48
CA ARG A 12 -4.90 30.37 32.85
C ARG A 12 -5.76 29.12 32.56
N PRO A 13 -7.07 29.11 32.88
CA PRO A 13 -7.98 28.07 32.43
C PRO A 13 -7.93 27.92 30.91
N ILE A 14 -7.80 26.69 30.44
CA ILE A 14 -7.88 26.32 29.02
C ILE A 14 -9.18 26.89 28.45
N ASP A 15 -9.06 27.80 27.49
CA ASP A 15 -10.22 28.35 26.78
C ASP A 15 -10.96 27.19 26.07
N PRO A 16 -12.23 26.93 26.39
CA PRO A 16 -12.99 25.82 25.80
C PRO A 16 -13.19 25.96 24.27
N GLY A 17 -12.90 27.13 23.70
CA GLY A 17 -12.90 27.37 22.26
C GLY A 17 -11.52 27.26 21.59
N CYS A 18 -10.43 27.12 22.36
CA CYS A 18 -9.10 26.90 21.80
C CYS A 18 -8.88 25.40 21.65
N PRO A 19 -8.72 24.88 20.42
CA PRO A 19 -8.40 23.47 20.26
C PRO A 19 -7.06 23.17 20.94
N PRO A 20 -6.89 21.98 21.55
CA PRO A 20 -5.65 21.64 22.22
C PRO A 20 -4.45 21.80 21.27
N VAL A 21 -3.30 22.19 21.84
CA VAL A 21 -2.02 22.27 21.11
C VAL A 21 -1.82 20.97 20.32
N GLY A 22 -1.81 21.07 18.98
CA GLY A 22 -1.71 19.92 18.08
C GLY A 22 -2.89 19.71 17.12
N CYS A 23 -3.98 20.49 17.21
CA CYS A 23 -5.05 20.45 16.21
C CYS A 23 -4.78 21.41 15.04
N ASN A 24 -4.72 20.88 13.81
CA ASN A 24 -4.71 21.69 12.59
C ASN A 24 -6.13 22.16 12.25
N THR A 25 -6.33 23.43 11.90
CA THR A 25 -7.63 23.93 11.42
C THR A 25 -8.02 23.20 10.14
N SER A 26 -9.17 22.51 10.16
CA SER A 26 -9.64 21.72 9.02
C SER A 26 -11.16 21.89 8.79
N ASP A 27 -11.62 23.14 8.77
CA ASP A 27 -12.98 23.47 8.37
C ASP A 27 -13.02 23.72 6.85
N ARG A 28 -14.06 23.22 6.17
CA ARG A 28 -14.28 23.49 4.75
C ARG A 28 -14.54 24.97 4.48
N ASN A 29 -15.17 25.69 5.42
CA ASN A 29 -15.53 27.10 5.26
C ASN A 29 -14.33 28.06 5.29
N VAL A 30 -13.17 27.59 5.72
CA VAL A 30 -11.91 28.36 5.71
C VAL A 30 -10.96 27.89 4.61
N LYS A 31 -11.43 27.02 3.70
CA LYS A 31 -10.68 26.49 2.56
C LYS A 31 -11.42 26.83 1.28
N GLU A 32 -10.68 27.12 0.23
CA GLU A 32 -11.21 27.48 -1.09
C GLU A 32 -10.39 26.81 -2.19
N ASN A 33 -10.84 26.93 -3.45
CA ASN A 33 -10.16 26.37 -4.63
C ASN A 33 -9.99 24.85 -4.60
N PHE A 34 -11.03 24.13 -4.16
CA PHE A 34 -11.02 22.67 -4.13
C PHE A 34 -10.87 22.07 -5.54
N ALA A 35 -9.87 21.22 -5.73
CA ALA A 35 -9.71 20.39 -6.90
C ALA A 35 -9.63 18.90 -6.48
N PRO A 36 -10.25 17.98 -7.25
CA PRO A 36 -10.04 16.56 -7.02
C PRO A 36 -8.60 16.18 -7.36
N VAL A 37 -8.10 15.13 -6.71
CA VAL A 37 -6.79 14.54 -6.99
C VAL A 37 -6.95 13.19 -7.66
N ASP A 38 -6.06 12.85 -8.59
CA ASP A 38 -6.00 11.50 -9.17
C ASP A 38 -5.13 10.61 -8.30
N GLY A 39 -5.75 9.63 -7.65
CA GLY A 39 -5.05 8.68 -6.79
C GLY A 39 -4.03 7.81 -7.53
N ARG A 40 -4.20 7.54 -8.84
CA ARG A 40 -3.22 6.78 -9.63
C ARG A 40 -1.95 7.59 -9.83
N ASP A 41 -2.07 8.82 -10.28
CA ASP A 41 -0.97 9.76 -10.43
C ASP A 41 -0.23 9.98 -9.10
N ILE A 42 -0.97 10.11 -7.99
CA ILE A 42 -0.37 10.20 -6.65
C ILE A 42 0.49 8.98 -6.34
N LEU A 43 -0.03 7.76 -6.55
CA LEU A 43 0.73 6.54 -6.27
C LEU A 43 1.95 6.40 -7.17
N GLU A 44 1.83 6.71 -8.46
CA GLU A 44 2.94 6.67 -9.39
C GLU A 44 4.06 7.61 -8.95
N ARG A 45 3.74 8.87 -8.66
CA ARG A 45 4.72 9.85 -8.16
C ARG A 45 5.30 9.45 -6.82
N LEU A 46 4.46 9.05 -5.87
CA LEU A 46 4.90 8.63 -4.53
C LEU A 46 5.87 7.44 -4.62
N SER A 47 5.65 6.51 -5.55
CA SER A 47 6.52 5.35 -5.74
C SER A 47 7.93 5.69 -6.22
N THR A 48 8.14 6.89 -6.77
CA THR A 48 9.45 7.36 -7.23
C THR A 48 10.23 8.11 -6.15
N ILE A 49 9.58 8.50 -5.05
CA ILE A 49 10.20 9.29 -3.98
C ILE A 49 11.01 8.37 -3.08
N PRO A 50 12.32 8.64 -2.87
CA PRO A 50 13.12 7.91 -1.91
C PRO A 50 12.61 8.07 -0.47
N ILE A 51 12.45 6.96 0.24
CA ILE A 51 12.21 6.95 1.68
C ILE A 51 13.48 6.46 2.37
N GLU A 52 14.12 7.36 3.11
CA GLU A 52 15.39 7.10 3.77
C GLU A 52 15.25 7.26 5.29
N THR A 53 16.21 6.68 6.02
CA THR A 53 16.40 7.05 7.43
C THR A 53 17.49 8.08 7.54
N TRP A 54 17.31 9.06 8.39
CA TRP A 54 18.23 10.18 8.56
C TRP A 54 18.23 10.65 10.01
N ASN A 55 19.19 11.50 10.38
CA ASN A 55 19.20 12.22 11.66
C ASN A 55 19.43 13.70 11.38
N TYR A 56 18.92 14.58 12.24
CA TYR A 56 19.33 15.98 12.19
C TYR A 56 20.80 16.10 12.56
N LYS A 57 21.51 17.05 11.95
CA LYS A 57 22.92 17.34 12.26
C LYS A 57 23.16 17.69 13.74
N THR A 58 22.14 18.20 14.40
CA THR A 58 22.14 18.58 15.82
C THR A 58 21.76 17.44 16.76
N HIS A 59 21.28 16.31 16.23
CA HIS A 59 20.91 15.14 17.02
C HIS A 59 22.09 14.19 17.17
N ASP A 60 22.08 13.42 18.26
CA ASP A 60 22.93 12.25 18.39
C ASP A 60 22.72 11.30 17.20
N PRO A 61 23.77 10.70 16.62
CA PRO A 61 23.65 9.81 15.46
C PRO A 61 22.72 8.60 15.67
N SER A 62 22.49 8.18 16.92
CA SER A 62 21.56 7.11 17.27
C SER A 62 20.08 7.49 17.12
N ILE A 63 19.74 8.78 17.11
CA ILE A 63 18.37 9.26 16.95
C ILE A 63 18.04 9.27 15.46
N ARG A 64 17.26 8.27 15.02
CA ARG A 64 16.87 8.10 13.62
C ARG A 64 15.44 8.55 13.38
N HIS A 65 15.26 9.29 12.29
CA HIS A 65 13.98 9.62 11.67
C HIS A 65 13.86 8.87 10.35
N MET A 66 12.65 8.80 9.81
CA MET A 66 12.37 8.19 8.53
C MET A 66 11.40 9.07 7.75
N GLY A 67 11.67 9.25 6.46
CA GLY A 67 10.79 9.98 5.57
C GLY A 67 11.50 10.47 4.32
N PRO A 68 10.75 11.05 3.38
CA PRO A 68 11.33 11.66 2.20
C PRO A 68 12.06 12.96 2.53
N MET A 69 12.93 13.40 1.63
CA MET A 69 13.44 14.76 1.65
C MET A 69 12.37 15.73 1.10
N ALA A 70 12.34 16.95 1.64
CA ALA A 70 11.35 17.96 1.25
C ALA A 70 11.45 18.35 -0.23
N GLN A 71 12.66 18.32 -0.79
CA GLN A 71 12.93 18.66 -2.18
C GLN A 71 12.27 17.66 -3.14
N ASP A 72 12.42 16.37 -2.86
CA ASP A 72 11.82 15.30 -3.69
C ASP A 72 10.29 15.33 -3.56
N PHE A 73 9.77 15.54 -2.35
CA PHE A 73 8.33 15.65 -2.11
C PHE A 73 7.72 16.86 -2.84
N TYR A 74 8.38 18.01 -2.76
CA TYR A 74 7.95 19.23 -3.46
C TYR A 74 8.04 19.06 -4.98
N ALA A 75 9.11 18.46 -5.50
CA ALA A 75 9.27 18.19 -6.93
C ALA A 75 8.17 17.26 -7.46
N ALA A 76 7.72 16.28 -6.67
CA ALA A 76 6.67 15.35 -7.05
C ALA A 76 5.26 15.98 -7.00
N PHE A 77 4.93 16.70 -5.92
CA PHE A 77 3.55 17.12 -5.65
C PHE A 77 3.29 18.62 -5.80
N GLY A 78 4.32 19.46 -5.68
CA GLY A 78 4.20 20.92 -5.81
C GLY A 78 3.31 21.58 -4.75
N VAL A 79 3.17 20.95 -3.58
CA VAL A 79 2.39 21.47 -2.44
C VAL A 79 3.29 22.04 -1.37
N GLY A 80 2.77 22.97 -0.58
CA GLY A 80 3.54 23.73 0.42
C GLY A 80 4.11 25.04 -0.13
N ALA A 81 4.74 25.82 0.76
CA ALA A 81 5.26 27.14 0.42
C ALA A 81 6.66 27.09 -0.24
N ASP A 82 7.46 26.07 0.06
CA ASP A 82 8.82 25.88 -0.47
C ASP A 82 9.23 24.39 -0.44
N ASP A 83 10.45 24.11 -0.91
CA ASP A 83 11.05 22.78 -1.03
C ASP A 83 11.90 22.36 0.20
N LYS A 84 11.79 23.08 1.32
CA LYS A 84 12.61 22.87 2.53
C LYS A 84 11.81 22.28 3.68
N TYR A 85 10.50 22.37 3.63
CA TYR A 85 9.61 21.86 4.66
C TYR A 85 8.50 21.03 4.04
N ILE A 86 8.18 19.92 4.70
CA ILE A 86 6.96 19.17 4.42
C ILE A 86 5.97 19.53 5.52
N ALA A 87 4.88 20.21 5.17
CA ALA A 87 3.81 20.44 6.13
C ALA A 87 3.14 19.10 6.44
N THR A 88 2.87 18.83 7.72
CA THR A 88 2.26 17.55 8.14
C THR A 88 0.90 17.32 7.46
N VAL A 89 0.12 18.39 7.26
CA VAL A 89 -1.15 18.34 6.52
C VAL A 89 -0.99 17.87 5.07
N ASP A 90 0.11 18.23 4.41
CA ASP A 90 0.37 17.85 3.02
C ASP A 90 0.85 16.40 2.93
N ALA A 91 1.76 15.98 3.83
CA ALA A 91 2.20 14.59 3.94
C ALA A 91 1.01 13.65 4.23
N ASP A 92 0.17 14.02 5.19
CA ASP A 92 -1.03 13.26 5.56
C ASP A 92 -2.02 13.21 4.39
N GLY A 93 -2.20 14.31 3.66
CA GLY A 93 -3.06 14.36 2.48
C GLY A 93 -2.63 13.40 1.38
N VAL A 94 -1.34 13.40 1.03
CA VAL A 94 -0.75 12.47 0.05
C VAL A 94 -0.90 11.02 0.53
N ALA A 95 -0.60 10.75 1.80
CA ALA A 95 -0.71 9.40 2.37
C ALA A 95 -2.15 8.87 2.33
N LEU A 96 -3.14 9.69 2.71
CA LEU A 96 -4.55 9.31 2.70
C LEU A 96 -5.05 9.03 1.28
N ALA A 97 -4.70 9.88 0.30
CA ALA A 97 -5.08 9.66 -1.09
C ALA A 97 -4.44 8.39 -1.68
N ALA A 98 -3.16 8.14 -1.36
CA ALA A 98 -2.46 6.90 -1.72
C ALA A 98 -3.16 5.66 -1.13
N ILE A 99 -3.52 5.68 0.16
CA ILE A 99 -4.23 4.57 0.82
C ILE A 99 -5.60 4.32 0.18
N GLN A 100 -6.36 5.38 -0.11
CA GLN A 100 -7.65 5.25 -0.80
C GLN A 100 -7.49 4.58 -2.16
N ARG A 101 -6.48 4.98 -2.95
CA ARG A 101 -6.25 4.35 -4.25
C ARG A 101 -5.74 2.92 -4.12
N LEU A 102 -4.87 2.62 -3.16
CA LEU A 102 -4.41 1.25 -2.90
C LEU A 102 -5.58 0.34 -2.54
N TYR A 103 -6.51 0.81 -1.70
CA TYR A 103 -7.72 0.04 -1.39
C TYR A 103 -8.55 -0.27 -2.65
N GLN A 104 -8.72 0.69 -3.54
CA GLN A 104 -9.41 0.45 -4.83
C GLN A 104 -8.67 -0.57 -5.69
N ILE A 105 -7.34 -0.48 -5.78
CA ILE A 105 -6.53 -1.45 -6.54
C ILE A 105 -6.68 -2.86 -5.95
N VAL A 106 -6.70 -3.01 -4.62
CA VAL A 106 -6.93 -4.31 -3.98
C VAL A 106 -8.28 -4.89 -4.39
N GLN A 107 -9.36 -4.10 -4.33
CA GLN A 107 -10.69 -4.55 -4.76
C GLN A 107 -10.73 -4.92 -6.25
N GLU A 108 -10.12 -4.09 -7.12
CA GLU A 108 -9.99 -4.37 -8.56
C GLU A 108 -9.25 -5.71 -8.80
N LYS A 109 -8.22 -6.01 -7.99
CA LYS A 109 -7.43 -7.24 -8.09
C LYS A 109 -8.17 -8.46 -7.56
N ASP A 110 -8.94 -8.34 -6.48
CA ASP A 110 -9.75 -9.43 -5.95
C ASP A 110 -10.80 -9.90 -6.98
N VAL A 111 -11.42 -8.97 -7.70
CA VAL A 111 -12.34 -9.29 -8.81
C VAL A 111 -11.61 -10.03 -9.94
N GLN A 112 -10.42 -9.56 -10.33
CA GLN A 112 -9.62 -10.22 -11.37
C GLN A 112 -9.22 -11.65 -10.97
N ILE A 113 -8.85 -11.87 -9.71
CA ILE A 113 -8.51 -13.20 -9.20
C ILE A 113 -9.74 -14.11 -9.28
N ALA A 114 -10.90 -13.66 -8.81
CA ALA A 114 -12.13 -14.45 -8.87
C ALA A 114 -12.54 -14.83 -10.31
N GLU A 115 -12.36 -13.92 -11.27
CA GLU A 115 -12.63 -14.19 -12.68
C GLU A 115 -11.66 -15.23 -13.27
N LEU A 116 -10.37 -15.09 -12.95
CA LEU A 116 -9.35 -16.04 -13.40
C LEU A 116 -9.57 -17.44 -12.80
N ASP A 117 -9.92 -17.52 -11.51
CA ASP A 117 -10.23 -18.79 -10.84
C ASP A 117 -11.45 -19.47 -11.49
N ALA A 118 -12.50 -18.71 -11.81
CA ALA A 118 -13.67 -19.24 -12.51
C ALA A 118 -13.30 -19.78 -13.91
N ARG A 119 -12.42 -19.07 -14.63
CA ARG A 119 -11.94 -19.51 -15.95
C ARG A 119 -11.08 -20.77 -15.86
N LEU A 120 -10.21 -20.87 -14.84
CA LEU A 120 -9.40 -22.07 -14.60
C LEU A 120 -10.29 -23.27 -14.33
N ALA A 121 -11.29 -23.14 -13.44
CA ALA A 121 -12.24 -24.21 -13.15
C ALA A 121 -12.98 -24.71 -14.40
N LEU A 122 -13.38 -23.79 -15.30
CA LEU A 122 -14.01 -24.15 -16.57
C LEU A 122 -13.07 -24.89 -17.53
N LEU A 123 -11.79 -24.50 -17.59
CA LEU A 123 -10.81 -25.16 -18.45
C LEU A 123 -10.45 -26.55 -17.91
N GLU A 124 -10.27 -26.69 -16.60
CA GLU A 124 -10.05 -27.97 -15.94
C GLU A 124 -11.21 -28.94 -16.18
N GLN A 125 -12.45 -28.45 -16.13
CA GLN A 125 -13.63 -29.25 -16.46
C GLN A 125 -13.63 -29.72 -17.93
N LYS A 126 -13.22 -28.87 -18.86
CA LYS A 126 -13.16 -29.23 -20.29
C LYS A 126 -12.12 -30.31 -20.55
N MET A 127 -10.91 -30.16 -19.99
CA MET A 127 -9.85 -31.16 -20.14
C MET A 127 -10.22 -32.49 -19.46
N GLY A 128 -10.83 -32.45 -18.27
CA GLY A 128 -11.30 -33.66 -17.58
C GLY A 128 -12.50 -34.36 -18.24
N GLY A 129 -13.23 -33.65 -19.12
CA GLY A 129 -14.33 -34.21 -19.91
C GLY A 129 -13.88 -34.92 -21.19
N GLU A 130 -12.72 -34.55 -21.76
CA GLU A 130 -12.18 -35.18 -22.97
C GLU A 130 -11.64 -36.59 -22.70
N ASP A 131 -11.20 -36.88 -21.47
CA ASP A 131 -10.77 -38.22 -21.04
C ASP A 131 -11.94 -39.21 -20.82
N ALA A 132 -13.17 -38.72 -20.63
CA ALA A 132 -14.35 -39.56 -20.43
C ALA A 132 -15.06 -39.96 -21.75
N GLY A 133 -14.70 -39.36 -22.88
CA GLY A 133 -15.35 -39.56 -24.18
C GLY A 133 -14.65 -40.52 -25.15
N THR A 134 -13.43 -40.99 -24.84
CA THR A 134 -12.68 -41.90 -25.73
C THR A 134 -12.76 -43.35 -25.24
N THR A 135 -13.96 -43.93 -25.29
CA THR A 135 -14.13 -45.38 -25.45
C THR A 135 -13.91 -45.74 -26.92
N SER A 136 -12.69 -45.56 -27.44
CA SER A 136 -12.30 -46.21 -28.68
C SER A 136 -11.65 -47.56 -28.36
N SER A 137 -12.43 -48.62 -28.56
CA SER A 137 -11.90 -49.94 -28.89
C SER A 137 -10.77 -49.80 -29.90
N GLY A 138 -9.55 -50.11 -29.49
CA GLY A 138 -8.36 -50.00 -30.32
C GLY A 138 -7.19 -50.70 -29.67
N SER A 139 -7.09 -52.01 -29.89
CA SER A 139 -5.88 -52.79 -29.69
C SER A 139 -4.68 -52.10 -30.34
N GLY A 140 -3.74 -51.59 -29.56
CA GLY A 140 -2.52 -50.96 -30.09
C GLY A 140 -1.51 -50.64 -28.99
N LEU A 141 -0.59 -51.58 -28.77
CA LEU A 141 0.73 -51.54 -28.11
C LEU A 141 1.07 -50.36 -27.16
N PRO A 142 1.53 -50.62 -25.92
CA PRO A 142 1.93 -49.57 -25.00
C PRO A 142 3.18 -48.81 -25.49
N SER A 143 3.06 -47.49 -25.60
CA SER A 143 4.16 -46.55 -25.86
C SER A 143 5.18 -46.56 -24.70
N PRO A 144 6.50 -46.48 -24.96
CA PRO A 144 7.56 -46.82 -23.99
C PRO A 144 7.86 -45.74 -22.93
N TRP A 145 6.99 -44.75 -22.73
CA TRP A 145 7.29 -43.60 -21.87
C TRP A 145 7.00 -43.84 -20.38
N PHE A 146 6.48 -45.02 -20.03
CA PHE A 146 6.12 -45.40 -18.66
C PHE A 146 7.29 -45.84 -17.74
N LEU A 147 8.55 -45.68 -18.14
CA LEU A 147 9.70 -46.09 -17.33
C LEU A 147 10.34 -44.98 -16.46
N LEU A 148 9.65 -43.87 -16.20
CA LEU A 148 10.16 -42.83 -15.29
C LEU A 148 9.11 -42.32 -14.28
N VAL A 149 8.37 -43.23 -13.63
CA VAL A 149 7.72 -42.93 -12.35
C VAL A 149 8.14 -43.99 -11.33
N GLY A 150 9.27 -43.72 -10.68
CA GLY A 150 9.59 -44.30 -9.38
C GLY A 150 8.94 -43.46 -8.29
N LEU A 151 7.95 -44.03 -7.63
CA LEU A 151 7.42 -43.61 -6.32
C LEU A 151 7.45 -44.85 -5.41
N PRO A 152 7.31 -44.74 -4.08
CA PRO A 152 7.63 -43.65 -3.16
C PRO A 152 8.37 -44.18 -1.90
N LEU A 153 8.84 -43.32 -0.99
CA LEU A 153 8.90 -43.64 0.45
C LEU A 153 9.13 -42.38 1.30
N GLY A 154 8.29 -42.20 2.32
CA GLY A 154 8.66 -41.57 3.58
C GLY A 154 8.36 -40.08 3.71
N GLY A 155 7.28 -39.77 4.44
CA GLY A 155 6.95 -38.41 4.84
C GLY A 155 7.88 -37.83 5.90
N LEU A 156 7.81 -36.50 6.06
CA LEU A 156 7.84 -35.84 7.36
C LEU A 156 7.22 -34.45 7.21
N VAL A 157 6.05 -34.28 7.83
CA VAL A 157 5.43 -32.98 8.06
C VAL A 157 6.26 -32.26 9.12
N LEU A 158 6.87 -31.13 8.76
CA LEU A 158 7.40 -30.17 9.73
C LEU A 158 6.67 -28.85 9.57
N ALA A 159 5.83 -28.59 10.58
CA ALA A 159 5.14 -27.35 10.82
C ALA A 159 6.12 -26.17 10.81
N ARG A 160 5.93 -25.22 9.89
CA ARG A 160 6.57 -23.91 9.99
C ARG A 160 5.78 -23.05 10.97
N ARG A 161 6.33 -22.94 12.17
CA ARG A 161 5.98 -21.93 13.18
C ARG A 161 6.07 -20.54 12.53
N TRP A 162 4.92 -19.88 12.46
CA TRP A 162 4.83 -18.44 12.31
C TRP A 162 5.48 -17.79 13.54
N GLN A 163 6.60 -17.11 13.34
CA GLN A 163 7.23 -16.28 14.35
C GLN A 163 7.22 -14.83 13.87
N ARG A 164 6.55 -14.01 14.68
CA ARG A 164 6.43 -12.56 14.63
C ARG A 164 7.74 -11.86 14.26
N ARG A 165 7.64 -10.86 13.39
CA ARG A 165 8.06 -9.48 13.70
C ARG A 165 7.00 -8.54 13.15
#